data_AF-A0A6N8AX94-F1
#
_entry.id   AF-A0A6N8AX94-F1
#
_cell.length_a   1.000
_cell.length_b   1.000
_cell.length_c   1.000
_cell.angle_alpha   90.00
_cell.angle_beta   90.00
_cell.angle_gamma   90.00
#
_symmetry.space_group_name_H-M   'P 1'
#
loop_
_entity.id
_entity.type
_entity.pdbx_description
1 polymer ?
#
loop_
_entity_poly.entity_id
_entity_poly.type
_entity_poly.pdbx_seq_one_letter_code
_entity_poly.pdbx_strand_id
1 'polypeptide(L)'
;MPPRRPRTATPSAPRNGGGLTLARLVLAAVALLVLAWFIGKRPATGDAPVTRADPPAPAAAPAPQARLIRGEKSTTLADIGEARMTLQDQGTALRVEGGVGRNFASDLGALLDAAPSVRRIDITSGGGYAVTGLEAARIVRRNNLTVRVRGYCASICVALWAAAAQRQMEPDAVIGLHQRNAQCDALPSPDREECHYQDQFATEHDSSYRAWLQAAGFNQRLLDLQARTASEDIAVLTAPLLWDNGVDFSVVDRDGTRLGRAEVERLLHAAAARH
;
A
#
# COMPACT_ATOMS: atom_id res chain seq x y z
N MET A 1 9.68 56.43 8.46
CA MET A 1 9.86 55.31 9.42
C MET A 1 11.26 55.41 10.00
N PRO A 2 11.46 55.45 11.33
CA PRO A 2 12.76 55.70 11.93
C PRO A 2 13.62 54.41 11.99
N PRO A 3 14.96 54.52 12.02
CA PRO A 3 15.85 53.36 12.12
C PRO A 3 15.82 52.73 13.52
N ARG A 4 15.64 51.40 13.57
CA ARG A 4 15.66 50.58 14.79
C ARG A 4 17.07 50.54 15.40
N ARG A 5 17.16 50.86 16.70
CA ARG A 5 18.35 50.64 17.55
C ARG A 5 18.64 49.13 17.72
N PRO A 6 19.92 48.74 17.87
CA PRO A 6 20.30 47.34 18.16
C PRO A 6 20.01 46.97 19.62
N ARG A 7 19.51 45.74 19.85
CA ARG A 7 19.31 45.15 21.19
C ARG A 7 20.65 44.55 21.67
N THR A 8 21.02 44.92 22.89
CA THR A 8 22.16 44.42 23.65
C THR A 8 22.00 42.93 23.99
N ALA A 9 23.11 42.19 23.92
CA ALA A 9 23.22 40.78 24.29
C ALA A 9 23.23 40.60 25.82
N THR A 10 22.51 39.59 26.31
CA THR A 10 22.52 39.13 27.70
C THR A 10 23.74 38.25 27.99
N PRO A 11 24.30 38.25 29.23
CA PRO A 11 25.45 37.42 29.57
C PRO A 11 25.06 35.95 29.82
N SER A 12 25.94 35.04 29.40
CA SER A 12 25.86 33.60 29.63
C SER A 12 26.10 33.23 31.10
N ALA A 13 25.29 32.31 31.63
CA ALA A 13 25.47 31.73 32.97
C ALA A 13 26.73 30.81 33.04
N PRO A 14 27.34 30.64 34.24
CA PRO A 14 28.56 29.85 34.39
C PRO A 14 28.30 28.35 34.35
N ARG A 15 29.20 27.61 33.70
CA ARG A 15 29.26 26.14 33.70
C ARG A 15 29.89 25.65 35.01
N ASN A 16 29.09 25.06 35.90
CA ASN A 16 29.60 24.33 37.06
C ASN A 16 30.10 22.94 36.64
N GLY A 17 31.43 22.78 36.59
CA GLY A 17 32.09 21.48 36.50
C GLY A 17 32.00 20.74 37.84
N GLY A 18 31.10 19.76 37.95
CA GLY A 18 30.96 18.90 39.11
C GLY A 18 31.77 17.62 38.97
N GLY A 19 33.02 17.62 39.43
CA GLY A 19 33.76 16.38 39.70
C GLY A 19 33.05 15.57 40.79
N LEU A 20 32.98 14.25 40.63
CA LEU A 20 32.41 13.35 41.64
C LEU A 20 33.27 13.38 42.89
N THR A 21 32.74 13.93 43.98
CA THR A 21 33.41 13.93 45.29
C THR A 21 33.50 12.50 45.83
N LEU A 22 34.57 12.21 46.57
CA LEU A 22 34.86 10.90 47.18
C LEU A 22 33.65 10.33 47.96
N ALA A 23 32.86 11.21 48.59
CA ALA A 23 31.63 10.85 49.30
C ALA A 23 30.56 10.20 48.42
N ARG A 24 30.41 10.63 47.15
CA ARG A 24 29.45 10.03 46.20
C ARG A 24 29.89 8.65 45.73
N LEU A 25 31.20 8.43 45.60
CA LEU A 25 31.77 7.12 45.23
C LEU A 25 31.59 6.10 46.37
N VAL A 26 31.79 6.51 47.62
CA VAL A 26 31.56 5.65 48.79
C VAL A 26 30.09 5.27 48.91
N LEU A 27 29.16 6.21 48.73
CA LEU A 27 27.72 5.94 48.73
C LEU A 27 27.30 4.94 47.64
N ALA A 28 27.86 5.07 46.43
CA ALA A 28 27.59 4.14 45.34
C ALA A 28 28.12 2.72 45.65
N ALA A 29 29.33 2.61 46.23
CA ALA A 29 29.91 1.32 46.62
C ALA A 29 29.10 0.61 47.71
N VAL A 30 28.62 1.35 48.73
CA VAL A 30 27.76 0.80 49.78
C VAL A 30 26.42 0.33 49.21
N ALA A 31 25.80 1.09 48.30
CA ALA A 31 24.57 0.70 47.64
C ALA A 31 24.72 -0.61 46.83
N LEU A 32 25.84 -0.78 46.12
CA LEU A 32 26.15 -2.00 45.36
C LEU A 32 26.37 -3.21 46.28
N LEU A 33 27.03 -3.03 47.42
CA LEU A 33 27.24 -4.11 48.40
C LEU A 33 25.92 -4.54 49.08
N VAL A 34 25.03 -3.59 49.40
CA VAL A 34 23.69 -3.90 49.92
C VAL A 34 22.86 -4.64 48.88
N LEU A 35 22.93 -4.23 47.61
CA LEU A 35 22.25 -4.91 46.51
C LEU A 35 22.76 -6.34 46.32
N ALA A 36 24.07 -6.55 46.37
CA ALA A 36 24.69 -7.88 46.27
C ALA A 36 24.29 -8.79 47.43
N TRP A 37 24.20 -8.26 48.65
CA TRP A 37 23.70 -9.00 49.82
C TRP A 37 22.22 -9.39 49.68
N PHE A 38 21.40 -8.51 49.12
CA PHE A 38 19.98 -8.77 48.89
C PHE A 38 19.76 -9.85 47.80
N ILE A 39 20.63 -9.90 46.79
CA ILE A 39 20.61 -10.94 45.75
C ILE A 39 21.12 -12.28 46.32
N GLY A 40 22.18 -12.27 47.14
CA GLY A 40 22.76 -13.47 47.73
C GLY A 40 21.91 -14.15 48.82
N LYS A 41 20.91 -13.46 49.37
CA LYS A 41 19.99 -13.98 50.39
C LYS A 41 18.65 -14.51 49.87
N ARG A 42 18.47 -14.66 48.56
CA ARG A 42 17.29 -15.35 48.04
C ARG A 42 17.36 -16.84 48.42
N PRO A 43 16.43 -17.36 49.25
CA PRO A 43 16.40 -18.79 49.52
C PRO A 43 16.15 -19.53 48.20
N ALA A 44 16.85 -20.65 48.01
CA ALA A 44 16.58 -21.57 46.91
C ALA A 44 15.09 -21.92 46.95
N THR A 45 14.39 -21.59 45.88
CA THR A 45 12.97 -21.92 45.71
C THR A 45 12.79 -23.42 45.87
N GLY A 46 12.06 -23.80 46.93
CA GLY A 46 11.63 -25.17 47.17
C GLY A 46 10.83 -25.71 45.99
N ASP A 47 10.86 -27.03 45.87
CA ASP A 47 10.25 -27.82 44.80
C ASP A 47 8.87 -27.29 44.38
N ALA A 48 8.81 -26.73 43.17
CA ALA A 48 7.55 -26.38 42.54
C ALA A 48 6.79 -27.68 42.20
N PRO A 49 5.45 -27.73 42.39
CA PRO A 49 4.66 -28.84 41.88
C PRO A 49 4.81 -28.87 40.35
N VAL A 50 5.09 -30.05 39.80
CA VAL A 50 5.16 -30.28 38.36
C VAL A 50 3.80 -29.93 37.74
N THR A 51 3.66 -28.70 37.24
CA THR A 51 2.58 -28.33 36.35
C THR A 51 2.80 -29.06 35.04
N ARG A 52 1.82 -29.90 34.68
CA ARG A 52 1.74 -30.56 33.39
C ARG A 52 1.84 -29.46 32.32
N ALA A 53 2.90 -29.47 31.52
CA ALA A 53 3.09 -28.48 30.46
C ALA A 53 1.87 -28.53 29.54
N ASP A 54 1.18 -27.40 29.39
CA ASP A 54 0.16 -27.26 28.36
C ASP A 54 0.79 -27.59 27.01
N PRO A 55 0.08 -28.30 26.11
CA PRO A 55 0.57 -28.54 24.77
C PRO A 55 0.94 -27.20 24.13
N PRO A 56 2.05 -27.12 23.38
CA PRO A 56 2.44 -25.88 22.72
C PRO A 56 1.26 -25.39 21.89
N ALA A 57 0.89 -24.11 22.09
CA ALA A 57 -0.14 -23.48 21.29
C ALA A 57 0.13 -23.76 19.82
N PRO A 58 -0.90 -24.08 19.01
CA PRO A 58 -0.70 -24.36 17.59
C PRO A 58 0.09 -23.20 16.99
N ALA A 59 1.13 -23.53 16.23
CA ALA A 59 1.97 -22.55 15.58
C ALA A 59 1.07 -21.54 14.85
N ALA A 60 1.25 -20.25 15.16
CA ALA A 60 0.49 -19.20 14.49
C ALA A 60 0.60 -19.40 12.98
N ALA A 61 -0.53 -19.34 12.28
CA ALA A 61 -0.54 -19.48 10.84
C ALA A 61 0.47 -18.49 10.22
N PRO A 62 1.24 -18.89 9.20
CA PRO A 62 2.20 -17.99 8.57
C PRO A 62 1.48 -16.72 8.11
N ALA A 63 2.11 -15.57 8.36
CA ALA A 63 1.55 -14.29 7.96
C ALA A 63 1.25 -14.31 6.45
N PRO A 64 0.15 -13.68 6.00
CA PRO A 64 -0.15 -13.55 4.59
C PRO A 64 1.06 -12.99 3.83
N GLN A 65 1.37 -13.57 2.69
CA GLN A 65 2.46 -13.12 1.82
C GLN A 65 1.95 -12.94 0.40
N ALA A 66 2.56 -12.00 -0.33
CA ALA A 66 2.17 -11.76 -1.71
C ALA A 66 2.48 -13.00 -2.55
N ARG A 67 1.53 -13.43 -3.38
CA ARG A 67 1.77 -14.50 -4.35
C ARG A 67 2.34 -13.89 -5.61
N LEU A 68 3.52 -14.35 -6.03
CA LEU A 68 4.09 -13.95 -7.31
C LEU A 68 3.51 -14.81 -8.44
N ILE A 69 2.83 -14.17 -9.39
CA ILE A 69 2.48 -14.79 -10.67
C ILE A 69 3.57 -14.39 -11.65
N ARG A 70 4.21 -15.37 -12.30
CA ARG A 70 5.21 -15.11 -13.33
C ARG A 70 4.56 -14.99 -14.70
N GLY A 71 4.95 -13.96 -15.44
CA GLY A 71 4.58 -13.83 -16.84
C GLY A 71 5.79 -13.90 -17.76
N GLU A 72 5.53 -13.72 -19.04
CA GLU A 72 6.56 -13.69 -20.07
C GLU A 72 6.86 -12.23 -20.43
N LYS A 73 8.15 -11.89 -20.52
CA LYS A 73 8.56 -10.56 -20.99
C LYS A 73 8.09 -10.37 -22.43
N SER A 74 7.21 -9.40 -22.65
CA SER A 74 6.80 -9.05 -24.01
C SER A 74 7.99 -8.53 -24.81
N THR A 75 8.22 -9.10 -26.00
CA THR A 75 9.24 -8.66 -26.95
C THR A 75 8.67 -7.75 -28.04
N THR A 76 7.37 -7.49 -28.00
CA THR A 76 6.65 -6.61 -28.93
C THR A 76 5.89 -5.54 -28.16
N LEU A 77 5.55 -4.44 -28.82
CA LEU A 77 4.63 -3.45 -28.26
C LEU A 77 3.28 -4.12 -27.99
N ALA A 78 2.82 -4.03 -26.74
CA ALA A 78 1.54 -4.59 -26.32
C ALA A 78 0.39 -3.73 -26.84
N ASP A 79 -0.53 -4.34 -27.59
CA ASP A 79 -1.82 -3.75 -27.87
C ASP A 79 -2.80 -4.13 -26.75
N ILE A 80 -3.14 -3.15 -25.91
CA ILE A 80 -4.08 -3.32 -24.81
C ILE A 80 -5.47 -2.96 -25.29
N GLY A 81 -6.35 -3.97 -25.36
CA GLY A 81 -7.74 -3.77 -25.73
C GLY A 81 -8.50 -2.84 -24.77
N GLU A 82 -9.48 -2.11 -25.31
CA GLU A 82 -10.30 -1.17 -24.55
C GLU A 82 -11.22 -1.89 -23.54
N ALA A 83 -11.46 -1.23 -22.40
CA ALA A 83 -12.40 -1.72 -21.43
C ALA A 83 -13.85 -1.54 -21.91
N ARG A 84 -14.70 -2.51 -21.60
CA ARG A 84 -16.14 -2.35 -21.69
C ARG A 84 -16.64 -1.57 -20.49
N MET A 85 -17.37 -0.48 -20.74
CA MET A 85 -17.99 0.35 -19.69
C MET A 85 -19.51 0.29 -19.81
N THR A 86 -20.20 -0.12 -18.75
CA THR A 86 -21.67 -0.28 -18.74
C THR A 86 -22.30 0.30 -17.47
N LEU A 87 -23.33 1.13 -17.64
CA LEU A 87 -24.09 1.66 -16.49
C LEU A 87 -24.83 0.53 -15.77
N GLN A 88 -24.82 0.60 -14.44
CA GLN A 88 -25.48 -0.31 -13.51
C GLN A 88 -26.28 0.50 -12.49
N ASP A 89 -27.05 -0.17 -11.64
CA ASP A 89 -27.75 0.42 -10.51
C ASP A 89 -28.55 1.67 -10.89
N GLN A 90 -29.33 1.56 -11.98
CA GLN A 90 -30.14 2.65 -12.54
C GLN A 90 -29.32 3.92 -12.86
N GLY A 91 -28.05 3.76 -13.25
CA GLY A 91 -27.15 4.85 -13.63
C GLY A 91 -26.34 5.45 -12.47
N THR A 92 -26.31 4.80 -11.30
CA THR A 92 -25.51 5.26 -10.14
C THR A 92 -24.15 4.57 -10.03
N ALA A 93 -23.96 3.46 -10.73
CA ALA A 93 -22.70 2.74 -10.80
C ALA A 93 -22.27 2.49 -12.26
N LEU A 94 -20.96 2.39 -12.47
CA LEU A 94 -20.35 2.05 -13.75
C LEU A 94 -19.56 0.76 -13.61
N ARG A 95 -19.91 -0.26 -14.38
CA ARG A 95 -19.12 -1.49 -14.50
C ARG A 95 -18.05 -1.31 -15.56
N VAL A 96 -16.79 -1.54 -15.20
CA VAL A 96 -15.62 -1.45 -16.09
C VAL A 96 -14.89 -2.78 -16.12
N GLU A 97 -14.78 -3.38 -17.31
CA GLU A 97 -14.14 -4.69 -17.51
C GLU A 97 -13.19 -4.67 -18.70
N GLY A 98 -11.93 -5.02 -18.48
CA GLY A 98 -10.92 -5.11 -19.54
C GLY A 98 -9.71 -4.21 -19.32
N GLY A 99 -8.98 -3.95 -20.40
CA GLY A 99 -7.73 -3.20 -20.35
C GLY A 99 -7.92 -1.69 -20.23
N VAL A 100 -6.95 -1.02 -19.61
CA VAL A 100 -6.83 0.43 -19.68
C VAL A 100 -6.21 0.78 -21.03
N GLY A 101 -7.06 0.82 -22.05
CA GLY A 101 -6.67 1.12 -23.43
C GLY A 101 -6.35 2.60 -23.68
N ARG A 102 -6.19 2.96 -24.94
CA ARG A 102 -5.79 4.31 -25.37
C ARG A 102 -6.92 5.32 -25.19
N ASN A 103 -8.17 4.88 -25.30
CA ASN A 103 -9.34 5.74 -25.19
C ASN A 103 -9.97 5.72 -23.79
N PHE A 104 -9.45 4.90 -22.88
CA PHE A 104 -10.04 4.67 -21.57
C PHE A 104 -10.41 5.96 -20.81
N ALA A 105 -9.51 6.95 -20.76
CA ALA A 105 -9.77 8.19 -20.03
C ALA A 105 -10.85 9.06 -20.68
N SER A 106 -10.84 9.16 -22.02
CA SER A 106 -11.85 9.91 -22.76
C SER A 106 -13.22 9.25 -22.66
N ASP A 107 -13.26 7.92 -22.78
CA ASP A 107 -14.49 7.14 -22.70
C ASP A 107 -15.10 7.22 -21.30
N LEU A 108 -14.27 7.12 -20.26
CA LEU A 108 -14.71 7.32 -18.88
C LEU A 108 -15.26 8.73 -18.66
N GLY A 109 -14.56 9.76 -19.13
CA GLY A 109 -15.00 11.16 -19.02
C GLY A 109 -16.35 11.39 -19.70
N ALA A 110 -16.47 10.99 -20.98
CA ALA A 110 -17.70 11.14 -21.75
C ALA A 110 -18.89 10.41 -21.11
N LEU A 111 -18.66 9.23 -20.53
CA LEU A 111 -19.71 8.49 -19.85
C LEU A 111 -20.16 9.18 -18.56
N LEU A 112 -19.23 9.69 -17.76
CA LEU A 112 -19.56 10.44 -16.54
C LEU A 112 -20.27 11.75 -16.84
N ASP A 113 -19.92 12.42 -17.94
CA ASP A 113 -20.62 13.61 -18.42
C ASP A 113 -22.06 13.29 -18.85
N ALA A 114 -22.26 12.16 -19.54
CA ALA A 114 -23.59 11.68 -19.94
C ALA A 114 -24.42 11.14 -18.76
N ALA A 115 -23.77 10.64 -17.71
CA ALA A 115 -24.40 10.04 -16.54
C ALA A 115 -23.87 10.66 -15.22
N PRO A 116 -24.19 11.93 -14.94
CA PRO A 116 -23.66 12.66 -13.78
C PRO A 116 -24.18 12.14 -12.42
N SER A 117 -25.08 11.15 -12.42
CA SER A 117 -25.53 10.41 -11.23
C SER A 117 -24.55 9.33 -10.77
N VAL A 118 -23.58 8.94 -11.60
CA VAL A 118 -22.61 7.89 -11.24
C VAL A 118 -21.80 8.34 -10.03
N ARG A 119 -21.71 7.48 -9.03
CA ARG A 119 -20.92 7.69 -7.79
C ARG A 119 -19.93 6.55 -7.54
N ARG A 120 -20.08 5.43 -8.23
CA ARG A 120 -19.26 4.22 -8.03
C ARG A 120 -18.78 3.65 -9.37
N ILE A 121 -17.53 3.19 -9.41
CA ILE A 121 -16.98 2.36 -10.47
C ILE A 121 -16.70 0.97 -9.91
N ASP A 122 -17.28 -0.06 -10.52
CA ASP A 122 -17.02 -1.47 -10.24
C ASP A 122 -16.05 -2.00 -11.30
N ILE A 123 -14.77 -2.16 -10.94
CA ILE A 123 -13.68 -2.41 -11.89
C ILE A 123 -13.09 -3.82 -11.78
N THR A 124 -12.86 -4.45 -12.93
CA THR A 124 -12.03 -5.64 -13.10
C THR A 124 -11.05 -5.39 -14.23
N SER A 125 -9.76 -5.20 -13.91
CA SER A 125 -8.77 -4.80 -14.92
C SER A 125 -7.35 -5.23 -14.58
N GLY A 126 -6.61 -5.69 -15.61
CA GLY A 126 -5.18 -5.97 -15.52
C GLY A 126 -4.32 -4.70 -15.63
N GLY A 127 -4.94 -3.54 -15.88
CA GLY A 127 -4.26 -2.30 -16.22
C GLY A 127 -4.05 -2.15 -17.72
N GLY A 128 -2.99 -1.41 -18.11
CA GLY A 128 -2.77 -0.98 -19.48
C GLY A 128 -1.90 0.27 -19.57
N TYR A 129 -2.24 1.18 -20.47
CA TYR A 129 -1.43 2.36 -20.75
C TYR A 129 -1.38 3.32 -19.54
N ALA A 130 -0.14 3.66 -19.15
CA ALA A 130 0.13 4.50 -17.99
C ALA A 130 -0.52 5.89 -18.09
N VAL A 131 -0.39 6.57 -19.24
CA VAL A 131 -0.87 7.95 -19.43
C VAL A 131 -2.38 8.03 -19.27
N THR A 132 -3.12 7.15 -19.95
CA THR A 132 -4.59 7.16 -19.92
C THR A 132 -5.11 6.69 -18.56
N GLY A 133 -4.45 5.73 -17.93
CA GLY A 133 -4.81 5.30 -16.57
C GLY A 133 -4.57 6.37 -15.50
N LEU A 134 -3.48 7.14 -15.58
CA LEU A 134 -3.27 8.28 -14.68
C LEU A 134 -4.33 9.37 -14.88
N GLU A 135 -4.69 9.68 -16.14
CA GLU A 135 -5.74 10.66 -16.42
C GLU A 135 -7.10 10.17 -15.91
N ALA A 136 -7.41 8.88 -16.09
CA ALA A 136 -8.60 8.27 -15.51
C ALA A 136 -8.60 8.34 -13.97
N ALA A 137 -7.46 8.13 -13.31
CA ALA A 137 -7.33 8.30 -11.86
C ALA A 137 -7.59 9.76 -11.42
N ARG A 138 -7.15 10.75 -12.21
CA ARG A 138 -7.50 12.17 -11.98
C ARG A 138 -8.98 12.42 -12.16
N ILE A 139 -9.63 11.83 -13.17
CA ILE A 139 -11.09 11.90 -13.37
C ILE A 139 -11.83 11.31 -12.15
N VAL A 140 -11.43 10.11 -11.70
CA VAL A 140 -11.98 9.45 -10.51
C VAL A 140 -11.91 10.35 -9.29
N ARG A 141 -10.72 10.92 -9.03
CA ARG A 141 -10.50 11.79 -7.88
C ARG A 141 -11.30 13.09 -7.98
N ARG A 142 -11.30 13.77 -9.13
CA ARG A 142 -12.05 15.02 -9.35
C ARG A 142 -13.56 14.84 -9.14
N ASN A 143 -14.09 13.68 -9.51
CA ASN A 143 -15.51 13.35 -9.37
C ASN A 143 -15.87 12.73 -8.01
N ASN A 144 -14.92 12.62 -7.07
CA ASN A 144 -15.11 12.00 -5.75
C ASN A 144 -15.73 10.59 -5.81
N LEU A 145 -15.33 9.78 -6.79
CA LEU A 145 -15.93 8.47 -7.01
C LEU A 145 -15.47 7.46 -5.97
N THR A 146 -16.35 6.50 -5.69
CA THR A 146 -15.99 5.22 -5.08
C THR A 146 -15.45 4.31 -6.18
N VAL A 147 -14.35 3.60 -5.93
CA VAL A 147 -13.88 2.51 -6.82
C VAL A 147 -13.91 1.20 -6.04
N ARG A 148 -14.68 0.24 -6.56
CA ARG A 148 -14.82 -1.11 -6.04
C ARG A 148 -14.12 -2.09 -6.97
N VAL A 149 -13.10 -2.78 -6.47
CA VAL A 149 -12.47 -3.87 -7.22
C VAL A 149 -13.34 -5.12 -7.14
N ARG A 150 -13.62 -5.70 -8.31
CA ARG A 150 -14.27 -7.00 -8.46
C ARG A 150 -13.27 -7.96 -9.10
N GLY A 151 -12.98 -9.09 -8.45
CA GLY A 151 -11.99 -10.07 -8.90
C GLY A 151 -10.54 -9.58 -8.83
N TYR A 152 -10.13 -8.62 -9.67
CA TYR A 152 -8.75 -8.11 -9.66
C TYR A 152 -8.61 -6.69 -10.22
N CYS A 153 -7.61 -5.98 -9.70
CA CYS A 153 -7.14 -4.70 -10.21
C CYS A 153 -5.61 -4.67 -10.14
N ALA A 154 -4.94 -4.67 -11.29
CA ALA A 154 -3.49 -4.76 -11.37
C ALA A 154 -2.88 -3.59 -12.15
N SER A 155 -1.58 -3.35 -11.95
CA SER A 155 -0.83 -2.34 -12.69
C SER A 155 -1.45 -0.95 -12.54
N ILE A 156 -1.61 -0.19 -13.63
CA ILE A 156 -2.21 1.15 -13.61
C ILE A 156 -3.68 1.17 -13.13
N CYS A 157 -4.42 0.04 -13.15
CA CYS A 157 -5.76 -0.01 -12.54
C CYS A 157 -5.71 0.43 -11.07
N VAL A 158 -4.63 0.07 -10.35
CA VAL A 158 -4.48 0.38 -8.93
C VAL A 158 -4.39 1.88 -8.70
N ALA A 159 -3.93 2.67 -9.67
CA ALA A 159 -3.96 4.13 -9.57
C ALA A 159 -5.39 4.68 -9.51
N LEU A 160 -6.32 4.13 -10.30
CA LEU A 160 -7.74 4.52 -10.27
C LEU A 160 -8.34 4.20 -8.90
N TRP A 161 -8.08 3.01 -8.39
CA TRP A 161 -8.55 2.60 -7.06
C TRP A 161 -7.94 3.46 -5.95
N ALA A 162 -6.63 3.65 -5.95
CA ALA A 162 -5.93 4.42 -4.93
C ALA A 162 -6.35 5.89 -4.90
N ALA A 163 -6.60 6.49 -6.08
CA ALA A 163 -7.04 7.88 -6.20
C ALA A 163 -8.50 8.13 -5.81
N ALA A 164 -9.29 7.06 -5.62
CA ALA A 164 -10.70 7.14 -5.28
C ALA A 164 -10.94 7.84 -3.93
N ALA A 165 -12.09 8.52 -3.81
CA ALA A 165 -12.53 9.09 -2.54
C ALA A 165 -12.89 7.98 -1.53
N GLN A 166 -13.45 6.87 -2.03
CA GLN A 166 -13.67 5.66 -1.25
C GLN A 166 -13.16 4.44 -2.02
N ARG A 167 -12.44 3.58 -1.30
CA ARG A 167 -11.82 2.36 -1.81
C ARG A 167 -12.60 1.15 -1.33
N GLN A 168 -13.09 0.35 -2.27
CA GLN A 168 -13.81 -0.88 -1.97
C GLN A 168 -13.19 -2.08 -2.68
N MET A 169 -13.35 -3.27 -2.11
CA MET A 169 -12.97 -4.55 -2.72
C MET A 169 -14.03 -5.59 -2.42
N GLU A 170 -14.33 -6.49 -3.36
CA GLU A 170 -15.02 -7.75 -3.07
C GLU A 170 -14.11 -8.66 -2.20
N PRO A 171 -14.65 -9.60 -1.40
CA PRO A 171 -13.85 -10.36 -0.43
C PRO A 171 -12.73 -11.21 -1.04
N ASP A 172 -12.93 -11.70 -2.26
CA ASP A 172 -11.98 -12.48 -3.04
C ASP A 172 -11.19 -11.63 -4.05
N ALA A 173 -11.43 -10.31 -4.09
CA ALA A 173 -10.71 -9.43 -4.98
C ALA A 173 -9.25 -9.24 -4.56
N VAL A 174 -8.38 -9.03 -5.55
CA VAL A 174 -6.94 -8.84 -5.33
C VAL A 174 -6.39 -7.58 -6.00
N ILE A 175 -5.34 -7.02 -5.39
CA ILE A 175 -4.52 -5.96 -5.98
C ILE A 175 -3.24 -6.59 -6.55
N GLY A 176 -2.88 -6.24 -7.78
CA GLY A 176 -1.66 -6.69 -8.44
C GLY A 176 -0.65 -5.55 -8.59
N LEU A 177 0.53 -5.69 -7.99
CA LEU A 177 1.63 -4.71 -8.09
C LEU A 177 2.77 -5.24 -8.95
N HIS A 178 3.32 -4.36 -9.78
CA HIS A 178 4.57 -4.56 -10.50
C HIS A 178 5.17 -3.22 -10.95
N GLN A 179 6.42 -3.23 -11.39
CA GLN A 179 7.09 -2.03 -11.91
C GLN A 179 6.51 -1.60 -13.25
N ARG A 180 6.54 -0.30 -13.55
CA ARG A 180 6.16 0.22 -14.87
C ARG A 180 7.11 -0.32 -15.93
N ASN A 181 6.57 -0.52 -17.14
CA ASN A 181 7.36 -0.78 -18.34
C ASN A 181 6.91 0.17 -19.44
N ALA A 182 7.80 1.07 -19.86
CA ALA A 182 7.57 1.98 -20.97
C ALA A 182 7.66 1.28 -22.35
N GLN A 183 8.06 0.01 -22.37
CA GLN A 183 8.25 -0.84 -23.54
C GLN A 183 9.31 -0.32 -24.51
N CYS A 184 10.25 0.50 -24.02
CA CYS A 184 11.33 1.06 -24.84
C CYS A 184 12.15 -0.03 -25.54
N ASP A 185 12.36 -1.18 -24.88
CA ASP A 185 13.11 -2.32 -25.44
C ASP A 185 12.48 -2.91 -26.71
N ALA A 186 11.16 -2.72 -26.93
CA ALA A 186 10.45 -3.21 -28.11
C ALA A 186 10.61 -2.28 -29.33
N LEU A 187 11.20 -1.09 -29.16
CA LEU A 187 11.43 -0.13 -30.25
C LEU A 187 12.76 -0.40 -30.97
N PRO A 188 12.86 -0.11 -32.28
CA PRO A 188 14.14 -0.09 -32.98
C PRO A 188 14.99 1.12 -32.51
N SER A 189 16.31 1.08 -32.76
CA SER A 189 17.14 2.29 -32.65
C SER A 189 16.86 3.22 -33.84
N PRO A 190 16.79 4.56 -33.65
CA PRO A 190 17.13 5.30 -32.44
C PRO A 190 16.00 5.49 -31.42
N ASP A 191 14.77 5.11 -31.75
CA ASP A 191 13.56 5.38 -30.96
C ASP A 191 13.62 4.75 -29.56
N ARG A 192 14.26 3.58 -29.43
CA ARG A 192 14.50 2.93 -28.14
C ARG A 192 15.34 3.78 -27.21
N GLU A 193 16.45 4.32 -27.70
CA GLU A 193 17.37 5.12 -26.90
C GLU A 193 16.70 6.45 -26.49
N GLU A 194 15.93 7.05 -27.41
CA GLU A 194 15.11 8.23 -27.10
C GLU A 194 14.02 7.91 -26.07
N CYS A 195 13.32 6.79 -26.19
CA CYS A 195 12.33 6.35 -25.22
C CYS A 195 12.92 6.19 -23.82
N HIS A 196 14.07 5.51 -23.69
CA HIS A 196 14.76 5.36 -22.40
C HIS A 196 15.18 6.72 -21.81
N TYR A 197 15.65 7.64 -22.65
CA TYR A 197 15.96 9.01 -22.21
C TYR A 197 14.71 9.71 -21.67
N GLN A 198 13.61 9.71 -22.42
CA GLN A 198 12.35 10.33 -21.98
C GLN A 198 11.80 9.68 -20.71
N ASP A 199 11.90 8.36 -20.60
CA ASP A 199 11.39 7.60 -19.45
C ASP A 199 12.12 7.95 -18.14
N GLN A 200 13.43 8.19 -18.21
CA GLN A 200 14.23 8.63 -17.07
C GLN A 200 13.76 9.97 -16.49
N PHE A 201 13.15 10.82 -17.31
CA PHE A 201 12.61 12.12 -16.90
C PHE A 201 11.09 12.12 -16.73
N ALA A 202 10.42 10.97 -16.89
CA ALA A 202 8.97 10.86 -16.75
C ALA A 202 8.53 10.96 -15.28
N THR A 203 8.48 12.18 -14.74
CA THR A 203 8.19 12.42 -13.32
C THR A 203 6.72 12.28 -12.94
N GLU A 204 5.79 12.46 -13.88
CA GLU A 204 4.35 12.49 -13.57
C GLU A 204 3.81 11.16 -13.08
N HIS A 205 4.22 10.07 -13.72
CA HIS A 205 3.79 8.72 -13.34
C HIS A 205 4.29 8.38 -11.94
N ASP A 206 5.57 8.58 -11.71
CA ASP A 206 6.22 8.19 -10.46
C ASP A 206 5.76 9.05 -9.29
N SER A 207 5.52 10.35 -9.50
CA SER A 207 5.06 11.24 -8.42
C SER A 207 3.57 11.07 -8.11
N SER A 208 2.69 11.06 -9.13
CA SER A 208 1.24 11.01 -8.90
C SER A 208 0.79 9.64 -8.43
N TYR A 209 1.27 8.57 -9.07
CA TYR A 209 0.86 7.22 -8.71
C TYR A 209 1.36 6.86 -7.31
N ARG A 210 2.64 7.12 -7.01
CA ARG A 210 3.19 6.88 -5.68
C ARG A 210 2.45 7.69 -4.60
N ALA A 211 2.12 8.95 -4.88
CA ALA A 211 1.38 9.78 -3.93
C ALA A 211 -0.02 9.21 -3.65
N TRP A 212 -0.74 8.69 -4.65
CA TRP A 212 -2.03 8.05 -4.43
C TRP A 212 -1.91 6.74 -3.65
N LEU A 213 -0.91 5.90 -3.95
CA LEU A 213 -0.65 4.70 -3.16
C LEU A 213 -0.36 5.03 -1.70
N GLN A 214 0.52 6.01 -1.44
CA GLN A 214 0.83 6.46 -0.08
C GLN A 214 -0.40 7.02 0.62
N ALA A 215 -1.22 7.83 -0.06
CA ALA A 215 -2.47 8.37 0.48
C ALA A 215 -3.51 7.28 0.77
N ALA A 216 -3.48 6.16 0.03
CA ALA A 216 -4.28 4.98 0.31
C ALA A 216 -3.69 4.09 1.41
N GLY A 217 -2.54 4.44 2.00
CA GLY A 217 -1.93 3.69 3.11
C GLY A 217 -0.91 2.63 2.69
N PHE A 218 -0.46 2.60 1.43
CA PHE A 218 0.61 1.69 1.03
C PHE A 218 1.92 2.09 1.71
N ASN A 219 2.37 1.25 2.64
CA ASN A 219 3.64 1.43 3.33
C ASN A 219 4.85 1.18 2.39
N GLN A 220 6.05 1.49 2.89
CA GLN A 220 7.28 1.33 2.10
C GLN A 220 7.51 -0.12 1.64
N ARG A 221 7.10 -1.12 2.43
CA ARG A 221 7.23 -2.55 2.06
C ARG A 221 6.45 -2.89 0.79
N LEU A 222 5.23 -2.35 0.63
CA LEU A 222 4.41 -2.55 -0.57
C LEU A 222 4.94 -1.74 -1.75
N LEU A 223 5.42 -0.52 -1.52
CA LEU A 223 6.05 0.29 -2.58
C LEU A 223 7.33 -0.38 -3.11
N ASP A 224 8.17 -0.91 -2.21
CA ASP A 224 9.35 -1.67 -2.59
C ASP A 224 8.97 -2.98 -3.30
N LEU A 225 7.81 -3.58 -2.94
CA LEU A 225 7.31 -4.79 -3.59
C LEU A 225 6.92 -4.49 -5.03
N GLN A 226 6.22 -3.39 -5.26
CA GLN A 226 5.91 -2.91 -6.60
C GLN A 226 7.20 -2.68 -7.40
N ALA A 227 8.15 -1.91 -6.85
CA ALA A 227 9.37 -1.51 -7.55
C ALA A 227 10.28 -2.70 -7.93
N ARG A 228 10.29 -3.77 -7.13
CA ARG A 228 11.14 -4.95 -7.40
C ARG A 228 10.44 -6.07 -8.17
N THR A 229 9.14 -5.99 -8.37
CA THR A 229 8.40 -6.99 -9.13
C THR A 229 8.54 -6.65 -10.61
N ALA A 230 9.13 -7.58 -11.38
CA ALA A 230 9.38 -7.41 -12.80
C ALA A 230 8.07 -7.06 -13.55
N SER A 231 8.18 -6.38 -14.69
CA SER A 231 7.01 -5.84 -15.38
C SER A 231 6.07 -6.89 -15.98
N GLU A 232 6.63 -8.07 -16.23
CA GLU A 232 5.99 -9.28 -16.70
C GLU A 232 5.39 -10.10 -15.55
N ASP A 233 5.82 -9.86 -14.32
CA ASP A 233 5.33 -10.55 -13.13
C ASP A 233 4.24 -9.72 -12.44
N ILE A 234 3.46 -10.37 -11.57
CA ILE A 234 2.46 -9.69 -10.72
C ILE A 234 2.59 -10.19 -9.30
N ALA A 235 2.87 -9.27 -8.37
CA ALA A 235 2.75 -9.52 -6.94
C ALA A 235 1.29 -9.31 -6.51
N VAL A 236 0.61 -10.42 -6.20
CA VAL A 236 -0.81 -10.44 -5.87
C VAL A 236 -1.01 -10.29 -4.37
N LEU A 237 -1.85 -9.33 -3.98
CA LEU A 237 -2.17 -8.98 -2.61
C LEU A 237 -3.66 -9.18 -2.34
N THR A 238 -3.98 -9.95 -1.32
CA THR A 238 -5.34 -10.15 -0.81
C THR A 238 -5.71 -9.05 0.20
N ALA A 239 -7.00 -8.94 0.52
CA ALA A 239 -7.47 -7.96 1.51
C ALA A 239 -6.75 -8.06 2.88
N PRO A 240 -6.56 -9.25 3.50
CA PRO A 240 -5.79 -9.36 4.74
C PRO A 240 -4.36 -8.81 4.64
N LEU A 241 -3.66 -9.10 3.54
CA LEU A 241 -2.30 -8.63 3.34
C LEU A 241 -2.24 -7.10 3.18
N LEU A 242 -3.22 -6.51 2.49
CA LEU A 242 -3.31 -5.05 2.34
C LEU A 242 -3.57 -4.38 3.70
N TRP A 243 -4.51 -4.90 4.50
CA TRP A 243 -4.77 -4.39 5.85
C TRP A 243 -3.56 -4.51 6.78
N ASP A 244 -2.85 -5.64 6.74
CA ASP A 244 -1.63 -5.85 7.55
C ASP A 244 -0.50 -4.90 7.17
N ASN A 245 -0.60 -4.25 6.01
CA ASN A 245 0.34 -3.24 5.53
C ASN A 245 -0.19 -1.81 5.62
N GLY A 246 -1.34 -1.60 6.26
CA GLY A 246 -1.89 -0.26 6.56
C GLY A 246 -2.71 0.37 5.43
N VAL A 247 -3.07 -0.40 4.40
CA VAL A 247 -3.89 0.11 3.29
C VAL A 247 -5.33 0.34 3.78
N ASP A 248 -5.85 1.54 3.53
CA ASP A 248 -7.18 1.99 3.94
C ASP A 248 -8.22 1.71 2.85
N PHE A 249 -9.10 0.75 3.11
CA PHE A 249 -10.23 0.40 2.25
C PHE A 249 -11.27 -0.43 3.03
N SER A 250 -12.45 -0.58 2.44
CA SER A 250 -13.49 -1.49 2.95
C SER A 250 -13.69 -2.69 2.05
N VAL A 251 -13.91 -3.87 2.65
CA VAL A 251 -14.43 -5.01 1.90
C VAL A 251 -15.95 -5.00 1.94
N VAL A 252 -16.58 -5.27 0.81
CA VAL A 252 -18.03 -5.34 0.65
C VAL A 252 -18.41 -6.59 -0.14
N ASP A 253 -19.59 -7.15 0.11
CA ASP A 253 -20.14 -8.18 -0.76
C ASP A 253 -20.65 -7.60 -2.10
N ARG A 254 -21.27 -8.45 -2.91
CA ARG A 254 -21.82 -8.07 -4.22
C ARG A 254 -22.91 -7.00 -4.12
N ASP A 255 -23.69 -7.02 -3.05
CA ASP A 255 -24.78 -6.08 -2.80
C ASP A 255 -24.29 -4.78 -2.16
N GLY A 256 -23.01 -4.73 -1.77
CA GLY A 256 -22.38 -3.56 -1.14
C GLY A 256 -22.44 -3.55 0.38
N THR A 257 -22.87 -4.66 1.00
CA THR A 257 -22.85 -4.80 2.46
C THR A 257 -21.39 -4.93 2.93
N ARG A 258 -21.01 -4.13 3.91
CA ARG A 258 -19.65 -4.17 4.48
C ARG A 258 -19.41 -5.49 5.21
N LEU A 259 -18.28 -6.13 4.89
CA LEU A 259 -17.82 -7.34 5.56
C LEU A 259 -16.73 -7.01 6.57
N GLY A 260 -16.78 -7.69 7.73
CA GLY A 260 -15.75 -7.59 8.75
C GLY A 260 -14.51 -8.43 8.40
N ARG A 261 -13.34 -8.07 8.96
CA ARG A 261 -12.08 -8.79 8.70
C ARG A 261 -12.17 -10.30 8.92
N ALA A 262 -12.72 -10.75 10.04
CA ALA A 262 -12.86 -12.17 10.37
C ALA A 262 -13.78 -12.93 9.40
N GLU A 263 -14.76 -12.25 8.81
CA GLU A 263 -15.65 -12.84 7.81
C GLU A 263 -14.93 -13.03 6.48
N VAL A 264 -14.18 -12.02 6.05
CA VAL A 264 -13.35 -12.08 4.84
C VAL A 264 -12.31 -13.19 4.94
N GLU A 265 -11.62 -13.31 6.07
CA GLU A 265 -10.66 -14.38 6.33
C GLU A 265 -11.33 -15.77 6.23
N ARG A 266 -12.51 -15.96 6.83
CA ARG A 266 -13.28 -17.21 6.68
C ARG A 266 -13.64 -17.53 5.24
N LEU A 267 -14.12 -16.54 4.47
CA LEU A 267 -14.48 -16.72 3.06
C LEU A 267 -13.28 -17.15 2.22
N LEU A 268 -12.13 -16.51 2.42
CA LEU A 268 -10.88 -16.84 1.74
C LEU A 268 -10.37 -18.24 2.11
N HIS A 269 -10.42 -18.61 3.39
CA HIS A 269 -10.06 -19.97 3.82
C HIS A 269 -10.98 -21.04 3.21
N ALA A 270 -12.29 -20.78 3.19
CA ALA A 270 -13.24 -21.70 2.57
C ALA A 270 -13.03 -21.82 1.04
N ALA A 271 -12.60 -20.75 0.36
CA ALA A 271 -12.25 -20.79 -1.05
C ALA A 271 -10.95 -21.59 -1.30
N ALA A 272 -9.93 -21.39 -0.46
CA ALA A 272 -8.67 -22.13 -0.57
C ALA A 272 -8.85 -23.63 -0.34
N ALA A 273 -9.78 -24.05 0.52
CA ALA A 273 -10.05 -25.47 0.78
C ALA A 273 -10.79 -26.20 -0.36
N ARG A 274 -11.29 -25.47 -1.38
CA ARG A 274 -11.99 -26.05 -2.54
C ARG A 274 -11.06 -26.31 -3.74
N HIS A 275 -9.80 -25.92 -3.66
CA HIS A 275 -8.78 -26.03 -4.70
C HIS A 275 -7.53 -26.74 -4.18
#